data_AF-A0A1V5QEJ7-F1
#
_entry.id   AF-A0A1V5QEJ7-F1
#
_cell.length_a   1.000
_cell.length_b   1.000
_cell.length_c   1.000
_cell.angle_alpha   90.00
_cell.angle_beta   90.00
_cell.angle_gamma   90.00
#
_symmetry.space_group_name_H-M   'P 1'
#
loop_
_entity.id
_entity.type
_entity.pdbx_description
1 polymer ?
#
loop_
_entity_poly.entity_id
_entity_poly.type
_entity_poly.pdbx_seq_one_letter_code
_entity_poly.pdbx_strand_id
1 'polypeptide(L)'
;MNERIELLLDDMLASLQVRVRLVAIVVLSFLLIIVVLVMGLRRSVLKHAHQPSVRTLPSPGEAKRAAAEASPPQEPEKQGLAADFSGSVASMSLGSVTQFLNSDKETGILTVSENDHKRLGTMVFVEGEIVDAATSNKRGVPAVYDLLKCREGLFSFVRQAQSGVSRTVEQGTISLLLDAHRELDEQGHPEEEEKKERAPAHKHGKKEKASPLRIKRHASH
;
A
#
# COMPACT_ATOMS: atom_id res chain seq x y z
N MET A 1 62.45 -28.01 -20.00
CA MET A 1 61.79 -26.76 -20.41
C MET A 1 60.35 -27.03 -20.85
N ASN A 2 60.12 -28.09 -21.64
CA ASN A 2 58.79 -28.46 -22.15
C ASN A 2 57.79 -28.87 -21.05
N GLU A 3 58.21 -29.63 -20.02
CA GLU A 3 57.30 -30.07 -18.92
C GLU A 3 56.70 -28.90 -18.11
N ARG A 4 57.43 -27.79 -17.95
CA ARG A 4 56.91 -26.61 -17.24
C ARG A 4 55.88 -25.83 -18.07
N ILE A 5 55.97 -25.92 -19.40
CA ILE A 5 55.01 -25.29 -20.32
C ILE A 5 53.71 -26.09 -20.34
N GLU A 6 53.79 -27.43 -20.32
CA GLU A 6 52.61 -28.30 -20.27
C GLU A 6 51.82 -28.12 -18.96
N LEU A 7 52.50 -28.03 -17.81
CA LEU A 7 51.83 -27.76 -16.52
C LEU A 7 51.14 -26.39 -16.48
N LEU A 8 51.71 -25.37 -17.13
CA LEU A 8 51.08 -24.04 -17.22
C LEU A 8 49.90 -24.02 -18.19
N LEU A 9 49.96 -24.81 -19.26
CA LEU A 9 48.84 -24.97 -20.20
C LEU A 9 47.65 -25.68 -19.54
N ASP A 10 47.90 -26.72 -18.75
CA ASP A 10 46.85 -27.46 -18.04
C ASP A 10 46.15 -26.60 -16.97
N ASP A 11 46.89 -25.78 -16.21
CA ASP A 11 46.31 -24.86 -15.22
C ASP A 11 45.50 -23.72 -15.88
N MET A 12 45.99 -23.20 -17.01
CA MET A 12 45.25 -22.22 -17.81
C MET A 12 43.98 -22.83 -18.41
N LEU A 13 44.04 -24.06 -18.92
CA LEU A 13 42.88 -24.80 -19.41
C LEU A 13 41.88 -25.11 -18.29
N ALA A 14 42.35 -25.50 -17.11
CA ALA A 14 41.49 -25.79 -15.96
C ALA A 14 40.74 -24.54 -15.48
N SER A 15 41.44 -23.40 -15.33
CA SER A 15 40.82 -22.13 -14.93
C SER A 15 39.82 -21.62 -15.98
N LEU A 16 40.10 -21.82 -17.27
CA LEU A 16 39.19 -21.48 -18.36
C LEU A 16 37.95 -22.40 -18.36
N GLN A 17 38.14 -23.71 -18.16
CA GLN A 17 37.04 -24.67 -18.07
C GLN A 17 36.12 -24.38 -16.88
N VAL A 18 36.66 -23.98 -15.73
CA VAL A 18 35.85 -23.59 -14.55
C VAL A 18 35.00 -22.36 -14.85
N ARG A 19 35.58 -21.34 -15.50
CA ARG A 19 34.84 -20.13 -15.90
C ARG A 19 33.74 -20.44 -16.91
N VAL A 20 34.03 -21.25 -17.92
CA VAL A 20 33.04 -21.67 -18.93
C VAL A 20 31.91 -22.48 -18.28
N ARG A 21 32.22 -23.41 -17.36
CA ARG A 21 31.22 -24.17 -16.60
C ARG A 21 30.36 -23.28 -15.72
N LEU A 22 30.96 -22.30 -15.04
CA LEU A 22 30.21 -21.34 -14.21
C LEU A 22 29.23 -20.52 -15.06
N VAL A 23 29.69 -19.99 -16.18
CA VAL A 23 28.82 -19.25 -17.12
C VAL A 23 27.71 -20.15 -17.67
N ALA A 24 28.02 -21.38 -18.07
CA ALA A 24 27.04 -22.34 -18.55
C ALA A 24 25.97 -22.65 -17.50
N ILE A 25 26.35 -22.83 -16.22
CA ILE A 25 25.42 -23.07 -15.12
C ILE A 25 24.51 -21.85 -14.91
N VAL A 26 25.07 -20.63 -14.90
CA VAL A 26 24.30 -19.39 -14.74
C VAL A 26 23.29 -19.24 -15.90
N VAL A 27 23.73 -19.44 -17.13
CA VAL A 27 22.85 -19.37 -18.32
C VAL A 27 21.76 -20.43 -18.26
N LEU A 28 22.10 -21.68 -17.91
CA LEU A 28 21.12 -22.77 -17.81
C LEU A 28 20.10 -22.51 -16.68
N SER A 29 20.54 -21.97 -15.55
CA SER A 29 19.65 -21.59 -14.44
C SER A 29 18.68 -20.48 -14.85
N PHE A 30 19.16 -19.46 -15.57
CA PHE A 30 18.33 -18.38 -16.08
C PHE A 30 17.33 -18.88 -17.13
N LEU A 31 17.76 -19.74 -18.05
CA LEU A 31 16.87 -20.39 -19.02
C LEU A 31 15.82 -21.26 -18.33
N LEU A 32 16.18 -21.99 -17.29
CA LEU A 32 15.24 -22.81 -16.51
C LEU A 32 14.21 -21.93 -15.80
N ILE A 33 14.62 -20.81 -15.21
CA ILE A 33 13.70 -19.83 -14.60
C ILE A 33 12.73 -19.28 -15.65
N ILE A 34 13.22 -18.89 -16.83
CA ILE A 34 12.38 -18.41 -17.94
C ILE A 34 11.38 -19.49 -18.37
N VAL A 35 11.84 -20.74 -18.54
CA VAL A 35 10.97 -21.86 -18.94
C VAL A 35 9.90 -22.12 -17.89
N VAL A 36 10.24 -22.14 -16.60
CA VAL A 36 9.27 -22.31 -15.51
C VAL A 36 8.27 -21.16 -15.47
N LEU A 37 8.71 -19.92 -15.70
CA LEU A 37 7.85 -18.74 -15.75
C LEU A 37 6.87 -18.83 -16.94
N VAL A 38 7.35 -19.17 -18.13
CA VAL A 38 6.52 -19.36 -19.33
C VAL A 38 5.58 -20.56 -19.19
N MET A 39 6.04 -21.67 -18.61
CA MET A 39 5.19 -22.84 -18.34
C MET A 39 4.16 -22.58 -17.23
N GLY A 40 4.50 -21.76 -16.24
CA GLY A 40 3.58 -21.27 -15.21
C GLY A 40 2.44 -20.45 -15.80
N LEU A 41 2.76 -19.56 -16.75
CA LEU A 41 1.77 -18.81 -17.53
C LEU A 41 0.87 -19.76 -18.37
N ARG A 42 1.45 -20.75 -19.06
CA ARG A 42 0.68 -21.70 -19.89
C ARG A 42 -0.24 -22.63 -19.06
N ARG A 43 0.19 -23.07 -17.88
CA ARG A 43 -0.64 -23.91 -16.99
C ARG A 43 -1.80 -23.13 -16.35
N SER A 44 -1.64 -21.82 -16.16
CA SER A 44 -2.72 -20.95 -15.66
C SER A 44 -3.84 -20.78 -16.69
N VAL A 45 -3.51 -20.75 -17.98
CA VAL A 45 -4.48 -20.50 -19.06
C VAL A 45 -5.32 -21.75 -19.44
N LEU A 46 -4.84 -22.97 -19.15
CA LEU A 46 -5.54 -24.19 -19.61
C LEU A 46 -6.57 -24.78 -18.62
N LYS A 47 -6.78 -24.17 -17.45
CA LYS A 47 -7.76 -24.68 -16.45
C LYS A 47 -9.19 -24.13 -16.58
N HIS A 48 -9.48 -23.30 -17.59
CA HIS A 48 -10.83 -22.77 -17.81
C HIS A 48 -11.62 -23.42 -18.97
N ALA A 49 -11.10 -24.49 -19.58
CA ALA A 49 -11.73 -25.11 -20.74
C ALA A 49 -12.35 -26.50 -20.47
N HIS A 50 -13.19 -26.65 -19.42
CA HIS A 50 -14.28 -27.63 -19.43
C HIS A 50 -15.15 -27.54 -18.17
N GLN A 51 -16.37 -27.03 -18.31
CA GLN A 51 -17.55 -27.74 -17.82
C GLN A 51 -18.76 -27.42 -18.70
N PRO A 52 -19.58 -28.44 -19.05
CA PRO A 52 -20.69 -28.30 -19.98
C PRO A 52 -21.92 -27.80 -19.23
N SER A 53 -22.53 -26.71 -19.69
CA SER A 53 -23.86 -26.32 -19.21
C SER A 53 -24.82 -26.26 -20.39
N VAL A 54 -25.54 -27.37 -20.56
CA VAL A 54 -26.78 -27.44 -21.31
C VAL A 54 -27.74 -26.42 -20.69
N ARG A 55 -28.10 -25.37 -21.43
CA ARG A 55 -29.36 -24.68 -21.15
C ARG A 55 -29.97 -24.09 -22.41
N THR A 56 -31.07 -24.75 -22.76
CA THR A 56 -32.11 -24.40 -23.72
C THR A 56 -32.45 -22.91 -23.70
N LEU A 57 -32.54 -22.33 -24.89
CA LEU A 57 -33.11 -21.00 -25.16
C LEU A 57 -34.58 -20.95 -24.74
N PRO A 58 -35.05 -19.92 -24.01
CA PRO A 58 -36.44 -19.53 -24.09
C PRO A 58 -36.64 -18.51 -25.22
N SER A 59 -37.61 -18.82 -26.08
CA SER A 59 -38.13 -18.02 -27.18
C SER A 59 -38.71 -16.67 -26.70
N PRO A 60 -38.66 -15.60 -27.51
CA PRO A 60 -39.17 -14.28 -27.14
C PRO A 60 -40.69 -14.20 -27.32
N GLY A 61 -41.42 -14.10 -26.22
CA GLY A 61 -42.85 -13.79 -26.23
C GLY A 61 -43.34 -13.49 -24.82
N GLU A 62 -44.16 -12.44 -24.70
CA GLU A 62 -44.91 -11.99 -23.50
C GLU A 62 -44.10 -11.08 -22.55
N ALA A 63 -44.02 -9.77 -22.78
CA ALA A 63 -45.05 -8.76 -22.55
C ALA A 63 -45.58 -8.68 -21.09
N LYS A 64 -45.26 -7.52 -20.47
CA LYS A 64 -46.07 -6.71 -19.55
C LYS A 64 -46.10 -7.00 -18.03
N ARG A 65 -45.69 -5.93 -17.29
CA ARG A 65 -46.29 -5.31 -16.08
C ARG A 65 -45.63 -5.60 -14.71
N ALA A 66 -45.61 -4.52 -13.90
CA ALA A 66 -45.21 -4.33 -12.50
C ALA A 66 -43.68 -4.30 -12.27
N ALA A 67 -43.00 -3.17 -12.02
CA ALA A 67 -43.19 -2.07 -11.06
C ALA A 67 -43.19 -2.50 -9.58
N ALA A 68 -42.15 -2.03 -8.87
CA ALA A 68 -41.97 -1.96 -7.41
C ALA A 68 -41.69 -3.27 -6.66
N GLU A 69 -40.44 -3.48 -6.23
CA GLU A 69 -40.09 -3.49 -4.79
C GLU A 69 -38.56 -3.60 -4.56
N ALA A 70 -38.10 -2.68 -3.70
CA ALA A 70 -36.87 -2.56 -2.92
C ALA A 70 -35.69 -3.57 -3.08
N SER A 71 -34.50 -3.02 -3.33
CA SER A 71 -33.21 -3.61 -2.93
C SER A 71 -33.14 -3.80 -1.41
N PRO A 72 -32.52 -4.91 -0.95
CA PRO A 72 -31.33 -4.78 -0.10
C PRO A 72 -30.08 -5.46 -0.68
N PRO A 73 -28.87 -5.13 -0.17
CA PRO A 73 -27.60 -5.16 -0.88
C PRO A 73 -27.12 -6.57 -1.21
N GLN A 74 -26.86 -6.83 -2.49
CA GLN A 74 -26.01 -7.95 -2.88
C GLN A 74 -24.57 -7.53 -2.61
N GLU A 75 -24.02 -8.09 -1.52
CA GLU A 75 -22.59 -8.18 -1.26
C GLU A 75 -21.89 -8.60 -2.57
N PRO A 76 -20.96 -7.81 -3.11
CA PRO A 76 -20.25 -8.24 -4.31
C PRO A 76 -19.40 -9.45 -3.92
N GLU A 77 -19.81 -10.56 -4.52
CA GLU A 77 -19.24 -11.89 -4.43
C GLU A 77 -17.70 -11.84 -4.48
N LYS A 78 -17.07 -12.44 -3.47
CA LYS A 78 -15.64 -12.77 -3.46
C LYS A 78 -15.33 -13.76 -4.59
N GLN A 79 -15.13 -13.27 -5.80
CA GLN A 79 -14.44 -14.00 -6.87
C GLN A 79 -12.99 -13.50 -6.88
N GLY A 80 -12.12 -14.27 -6.23
CA GLY A 80 -10.73 -13.93 -6.07
C GLY A 80 -10.00 -13.88 -7.41
N LEU A 81 -9.84 -12.67 -7.96
CA LEU A 81 -8.63 -12.39 -8.72
C LEU A 81 -7.48 -12.58 -7.73
N ALA A 82 -6.69 -13.65 -7.92
CA ALA A 82 -5.45 -13.82 -7.19
C ALA A 82 -4.61 -12.56 -7.42
N ALA A 83 -4.28 -11.86 -6.34
CA ALA A 83 -3.50 -10.63 -6.43
C ALA A 83 -2.13 -10.92 -7.05
N ASP A 84 -1.73 -10.12 -8.03
CA ASP A 84 -0.43 -10.24 -8.68
C ASP A 84 0.71 -9.83 -7.74
N PHE A 85 0.43 -8.88 -6.85
CA PHE A 85 1.36 -8.38 -5.85
C PHE A 85 0.60 -8.05 -4.57
N SER A 86 0.99 -8.64 -3.44
CA SER A 86 0.32 -8.42 -2.15
C SER A 86 1.30 -8.53 -0.99
N GLY A 87 0.94 -7.94 0.15
CA GLY A 87 1.79 -7.92 1.33
C GLY A 87 1.17 -7.14 2.48
N SER A 88 1.96 -6.92 3.53
CA SER A 88 1.56 -6.09 4.68
C SER A 88 2.17 -4.71 4.60
N VAL A 89 1.38 -3.68 4.93
CA VAL A 89 1.82 -2.29 5.00
C VAL A 89 2.95 -2.10 6.02
N ALA A 90 2.96 -2.92 7.08
CA ALA A 90 4.03 -2.90 8.09
C ALA A 90 5.38 -3.38 7.53
N SER A 91 5.37 -4.25 6.51
CA SER A 91 6.59 -4.76 5.86
C SER A 91 7.10 -3.85 4.75
N MET A 92 6.18 -3.20 4.02
CA MET A 92 6.48 -2.28 2.94
C MET A 92 5.42 -1.19 2.94
N SER A 93 5.84 0.06 3.17
CA SER A 93 4.93 1.19 3.24
C SER A 93 4.17 1.37 1.91
N LEU A 94 2.95 1.91 1.98
CA LEU A 94 2.17 2.20 0.77
C LEU A 94 2.86 3.22 -0.13
N GLY A 95 3.67 4.13 0.42
CA GLY A 95 4.53 5.02 -0.37
C GLY A 95 5.52 4.24 -1.22
N SER A 96 6.22 3.27 -0.62
CA SER A 96 7.17 2.40 -1.33
C SER A 96 6.49 1.54 -2.40
N VAL A 97 5.31 0.98 -2.08
CA VAL A 97 4.51 0.21 -3.06
C VAL A 97 4.10 1.10 -4.23
N THR A 98 3.59 2.30 -3.94
CA THR A 98 3.18 3.28 -4.96
C THR A 98 4.35 3.68 -5.84
N GLN A 99 5.53 3.93 -5.26
CA GLN A 99 6.75 4.26 -6.00
C GLN A 99 7.19 3.13 -6.93
N PHE A 100 7.12 1.88 -6.46
CA PHE A 100 7.40 0.70 -7.26
C PHE A 100 6.44 0.60 -8.47
N LEU A 101 5.13 0.71 -8.23
CA LEU A 101 4.12 0.67 -9.29
C LEU A 101 4.28 1.81 -10.31
N ASN A 102 4.67 3.00 -9.85
CA ASN A 102 4.96 4.13 -10.73
C ASN A 102 6.20 3.87 -11.61
N SER A 103 7.28 3.36 -11.01
CA SER A 103 8.55 3.10 -11.72
C SER A 103 8.40 2.03 -12.79
N ASP A 104 7.64 0.97 -12.50
CA ASP A 104 7.38 -0.13 -13.42
C ASP A 104 6.23 0.17 -14.41
N LYS A 105 5.64 1.37 -14.34
CA LYS A 105 4.51 1.82 -15.18
C LYS A 105 3.33 0.86 -15.14
N GLU A 106 3.05 0.31 -13.96
CA GLU A 106 2.00 -0.68 -13.77
C GLU A 106 0.60 -0.08 -13.98
N THR A 107 -0.31 -0.88 -14.51
CA THR A 107 -1.72 -0.51 -14.73
C THR A 107 -2.62 -1.51 -14.03
N GLY A 108 -3.47 -1.02 -13.13
CA GLY A 108 -4.27 -1.89 -12.29
C GLY A 108 -4.86 -1.20 -11.08
N ILE A 109 -5.31 -2.00 -10.11
CA ILE A 109 -5.99 -1.51 -8.91
C ILE A 109 -5.22 -2.00 -7.68
N LEU A 110 -4.78 -1.05 -6.86
CA LEU A 110 -4.22 -1.31 -5.54
C LEU A 110 -5.33 -1.19 -4.50
N THR A 111 -5.63 -2.27 -3.80
CA THR A 111 -6.58 -2.30 -2.69
C THR A 111 -5.83 -2.32 -1.38
N VAL A 112 -6.32 -1.54 -0.42
CA VAL A 112 -5.80 -1.49 0.95
C VAL A 112 -6.90 -1.93 1.90
N SER A 113 -6.55 -2.80 2.85
CA SER A 113 -7.46 -3.32 3.87
C SER A 113 -6.80 -3.34 5.24
N GLU A 114 -7.62 -3.31 6.29
CA GLU A 114 -7.22 -3.61 7.66
C GLU A 114 -6.74 -5.07 7.78
N ASN A 115 -6.13 -5.42 8.93
CA ASN A 115 -5.64 -6.78 9.19
C ASN A 115 -6.77 -7.83 9.22
N ASP A 116 -8.01 -7.42 9.50
CA ASP A 116 -9.21 -8.26 9.46
C ASP A 116 -9.84 -8.38 8.05
N HIS A 117 -9.13 -7.91 7.02
CA HIS A 117 -9.55 -7.84 5.62
C HIS A 117 -10.67 -6.85 5.30
N LYS A 118 -11.04 -5.97 6.23
CA LYS A 118 -11.97 -4.87 5.93
C LYS A 118 -11.31 -3.85 5.02
N ARG A 119 -11.93 -3.57 3.87
CA ARG A 119 -11.39 -2.63 2.86
C ARG A 119 -11.38 -1.20 3.40
N LEU A 120 -10.20 -0.59 3.38
CA LEU A 120 -9.99 0.84 3.70
C LEU A 120 -10.18 1.71 2.46
N GLY A 121 -9.72 1.23 1.31
CA GLY A 121 -9.85 1.97 0.06
C GLY A 121 -9.11 1.34 -1.11
N THR A 122 -9.06 2.08 -2.21
CA THR A 122 -8.37 1.69 -3.46
C THR A 122 -7.70 2.86 -4.13
N MET A 123 -6.65 2.57 -4.89
CA MET A 123 -6.01 3.47 -5.83
C MET A 123 -5.97 2.79 -7.21
N VAL A 124 -6.33 3.53 -8.25
CA VAL A 124 -6.32 3.07 -9.65
C VAL A 124 -5.11 3.66 -10.34
N PHE A 125 -4.30 2.79 -10.93
CA PHE A 125 -3.07 3.12 -11.64
C PHE A 125 -3.25 2.91 -13.14
N VAL A 126 -2.74 3.86 -13.93
CA VAL A 126 -2.63 3.77 -15.40
C VAL A 126 -1.24 4.24 -15.79
N GLU A 127 -0.46 3.33 -16.39
CA GLU A 127 0.93 3.56 -16.76
C GLU A 127 1.79 4.11 -15.62
N GLY A 128 1.54 3.61 -14.40
CA GLY A 128 2.21 4.05 -13.18
C GLY A 128 1.63 5.31 -12.54
N GLU A 129 0.69 5.99 -13.19
CA GLU A 129 0.06 7.18 -12.65
C GLU A 129 -1.23 6.87 -11.89
N ILE A 130 -1.38 7.43 -10.70
CA ILE A 130 -2.65 7.39 -9.96
C ILE A 130 -3.65 8.27 -10.69
N VAL A 131 -4.71 7.67 -11.21
CA VAL A 131 -5.78 8.39 -11.92
C VAL A 131 -7.02 8.60 -11.06
N ASP A 132 -7.24 7.71 -10.09
CA ASP A 132 -8.35 7.77 -9.15
C ASP A 132 -8.00 7.07 -7.84
N ALA A 133 -8.61 7.51 -6.75
CA ALA A 133 -8.49 6.85 -5.45
C ALA A 133 -9.77 7.04 -4.66
N ALA A 134 -10.14 6.08 -3.83
CA ALA A 134 -11.35 6.16 -3.02
C ALA A 134 -11.17 5.45 -1.66
N THR A 135 -11.67 6.09 -0.61
CA THR A 135 -11.91 5.50 0.71
C THR A 135 -13.42 5.46 0.97
N SER A 136 -13.84 5.11 2.19
CA SER A 136 -15.27 5.13 2.55
C SER A 136 -15.92 6.51 2.46
N ASN A 137 -15.17 7.60 2.63
CA ASN A 137 -15.67 8.95 2.74
C ASN A 137 -14.99 9.98 1.82
N LYS A 138 -13.88 9.64 1.16
CA LYS A 138 -13.14 10.55 0.29
C LYS A 138 -12.86 9.91 -1.06
N ARG A 139 -12.65 10.74 -2.09
CA ARG A 139 -12.25 10.34 -3.44
C ARG A 139 -11.20 11.31 -4.00
N GLY A 140 -10.38 10.85 -4.94
CA GLY A 140 -9.31 11.61 -5.57
C GLY A 140 -8.12 11.85 -4.63
N VAL A 141 -7.46 12.99 -4.78
CA VAL A 141 -6.23 13.35 -4.02
C VAL A 141 -6.38 13.18 -2.50
N PRO A 142 -7.47 13.61 -1.84
CA PRO A 142 -7.62 13.40 -0.40
C PRO A 142 -7.65 11.93 0.03
N ALA A 143 -8.18 11.04 -0.82
CA ALA A 143 -8.18 9.60 -0.57
C ALA A 143 -6.77 9.00 -0.74
N VAL A 144 -5.97 9.51 -1.68
CA VAL A 144 -4.55 9.11 -1.83
C VAL A 144 -3.79 9.40 -0.54
N TYR A 145 -3.89 10.63 -0.02
CA TYR A 145 -3.16 10.99 1.22
C TYR A 145 -3.62 10.19 2.44
N ASP A 146 -4.92 9.96 2.59
CA ASP A 146 -5.44 9.12 3.68
C ASP A 146 -4.88 7.69 3.61
N LEU A 147 -4.84 7.11 2.41
CA LEU A 147 -4.30 5.77 2.22
C LEU A 147 -2.78 5.73 2.46
N LEU A 148 -2.02 6.71 1.95
CA LEU A 148 -0.55 6.77 2.14
C LEU A 148 -0.13 6.92 3.61
N LYS A 149 -0.99 7.48 4.47
CA LYS A 149 -0.76 7.60 5.93
C LYS A 149 -0.95 6.29 6.68
N CYS A 150 -1.52 5.27 6.05
CA CYS A 150 -1.77 3.98 6.68
C CYS A 150 -0.43 3.30 7.03
N ARG A 151 -0.28 2.90 8.31
CA ARG A 151 0.94 2.27 8.85
C ARG A 151 0.83 0.76 8.99
N GLU A 152 -0.38 0.22 8.98
CA GLU A 152 -0.68 -1.19 9.25
C GLU A 152 -1.77 -1.70 8.31
N GLY A 153 -1.93 -3.02 8.22
CA GLY A 153 -2.91 -3.65 7.33
C GLY A 153 -2.25 -4.41 6.18
N LEU A 154 -3.06 -4.68 5.18
CA LEU A 154 -2.72 -5.48 4.01
C LEU A 154 -2.97 -4.67 2.73
N PHE A 155 -2.15 -4.94 1.73
CA PHE A 155 -2.36 -4.41 0.39
C PHE A 155 -2.39 -5.54 -0.64
N SER A 156 -3.14 -5.33 -1.71
CA SER A 156 -3.19 -6.24 -2.85
C SER A 156 -3.37 -5.45 -4.15
N PHE A 157 -2.47 -5.67 -5.09
CA PHE A 157 -2.52 -5.11 -6.43
C PHE A 157 -2.92 -6.18 -7.43
N VAL A 158 -3.79 -5.78 -8.35
CA VAL A 158 -4.28 -6.61 -9.45
C VAL A 158 -4.04 -5.85 -10.74
N ARG A 159 -3.24 -6.44 -11.65
CA ARG A 159 -3.03 -5.92 -12.99
C ARG A 159 -4.30 -6.10 -13.79
N GLN A 160 -4.84 -4.99 -14.24
CA GLN A 160 -6.07 -4.98 -15.02
C GLN A 160 -6.08 -3.76 -15.92
N ALA A 161 -6.41 -3.95 -17.20
CA ALA A 161 -6.62 -2.86 -18.13
C ALA A 161 -7.72 -1.93 -17.61
N GLN A 162 -7.40 -0.63 -17.52
CA GLN A 162 -8.34 0.39 -17.09
C GLN A 162 -8.88 1.10 -18.33
N SER A 163 -10.19 1.02 -18.55
CA SER A 163 -10.88 1.76 -19.61
C SER A 163 -12.06 2.51 -19.02
N GLY A 164 -12.27 3.76 -19.45
CA GLY A 164 -13.39 4.59 -18.98
C GLY A 164 -13.28 5.09 -17.54
N VAL A 165 -12.10 5.04 -16.91
CA VAL A 165 -11.91 5.60 -15.57
C VAL A 165 -11.87 7.13 -15.67
N SER A 166 -12.79 7.79 -14.97
CA SER A 166 -12.78 9.24 -14.82
C SER A 166 -11.61 9.63 -13.93
N ARG A 167 -10.66 10.40 -14.49
CA ARG A 167 -9.52 10.93 -13.76
C ARG A 167 -10.02 11.91 -12.69
N THR A 168 -9.71 11.62 -11.43
CA THR A 168 -9.98 12.50 -10.27
C THR A 168 -8.70 13.02 -9.64
N VAL A 169 -7.56 12.47 -10.04
CA VAL A 169 -6.22 12.83 -9.58
C VAL A 169 -5.46 13.42 -10.77
N GLU A 170 -5.38 14.74 -10.83
CA GLU A 170 -4.69 15.45 -11.92
C GLU A 170 -3.18 15.60 -11.67
N GLN A 171 -2.75 15.52 -10.42
CA GLN A 171 -1.35 15.66 -10.02
C GLN A 171 -0.57 14.36 -10.32
N GLY A 172 0.72 14.50 -10.64
CA GLY A 172 1.60 13.36 -10.87
C GLY A 172 1.87 12.57 -9.58
N THR A 173 2.02 11.25 -9.72
CA THR A 173 2.18 10.32 -8.59
C THR A 173 3.38 10.63 -7.72
N ILE A 174 4.52 10.98 -8.33
CA ILE A 174 5.72 11.38 -7.58
C ILE A 174 5.50 12.67 -6.80
N SER A 175 4.79 13.66 -7.35
CA SER A 175 4.45 14.89 -6.62
C SER A 175 3.58 14.59 -5.41
N LEU A 176 2.56 13.72 -5.56
CA LEU A 176 1.72 13.29 -4.45
C LEU A 176 2.53 12.59 -3.34
N LEU A 177 3.49 11.75 -3.70
CA LEU A 177 4.36 11.08 -2.74
C LEU A 177 5.25 12.08 -1.98
N LEU A 178 5.83 13.06 -2.68
CA LEU A 178 6.65 14.11 -2.05
C LEU A 178 5.81 14.96 -1.09
N ASP A 179 4.62 15.36 -1.49
CA ASP A 179 3.70 16.13 -0.65
C ASP A 179 3.29 15.32 0.59
N ALA A 180 3.00 14.02 0.42
CA ALA A 180 2.64 13.13 1.52
C ALA A 180 3.79 12.96 2.52
N HIS A 181 5.04 12.82 2.05
CA HIS A 181 6.21 12.74 2.92
C HIS A 181 6.42 14.02 3.73
N ARG A 182 6.28 15.17 3.08
CA ARG A 182 6.38 16.46 3.77
C ARG A 182 5.35 16.57 4.90
N GLU A 183 4.10 16.19 4.65
CA GLU A 183 3.05 16.26 5.67
C GLU A 183 3.31 15.30 6.85
N LEU A 184 3.89 14.13 6.57
CA LEU A 184 4.26 13.15 7.61
C LEU A 184 5.42 13.64 8.49
N ASP A 185 6.38 14.37 7.92
CA ASP A 185 7.52 14.93 8.64
C ASP A 185 7.10 16.14 9.50
N GLU A 186 6.19 16.98 9.00
CA GLU A 186 5.63 18.13 9.73
C GLU A 186 4.82 17.69 10.96
N GLN A 187 4.16 16.53 10.92
CA GLN A 187 3.45 15.94 12.07
C GLN A 187 4.38 15.28 13.11
N GLY A 188 5.66 15.08 12.76
CA GLY A 188 6.67 14.47 13.63
C GLY A 188 7.39 15.45 14.57
N HIS A 189 7.19 16.76 14.40
CA HIS A 189 7.75 17.79 15.26
C HIS A 189 6.64 18.45 16.09
N PRO A 190 6.37 18.01 17.33
CA PRO A 190 5.61 18.84 18.26
C PRO A 190 6.40 20.13 18.50
N GLU A 191 5.78 21.26 18.18
CA GLU A 191 6.24 22.60 18.50
C GLU A 191 6.45 22.72 20.03
N GLU A 192 7.67 22.47 20.50
CA GLU A 192 8.13 22.81 21.85
C GLU A 192 8.67 24.25 21.92
N GLU A 193 8.06 25.23 21.24
CA GLU A 193 8.50 26.64 21.38
C GLU A 193 7.33 27.62 21.29
N GLU A 194 6.55 27.78 22.37
CA GLU A 194 6.06 29.09 22.84
C GLU A 194 5.26 28.97 24.16
N LYS A 195 5.94 28.71 25.29
CA LYS A 195 5.38 29.07 26.60
C LYS A 195 6.44 29.34 27.66
N LYS A 196 7.35 30.26 27.37
CA LYS A 196 8.28 30.75 28.40
C LYS A 196 8.62 32.24 28.33
N GLU A 197 7.69 33.11 27.91
CA GLU A 197 7.91 34.55 28.11
C GLU A 197 6.63 35.38 28.21
N ARG A 198 5.81 35.13 29.25
CA ARG A 198 4.93 36.17 29.82
C ARG A 198 4.88 36.02 31.34
N ALA A 199 5.95 36.42 32.01
CA ALA A 199 5.88 36.82 33.41
C ALA A 199 5.37 38.27 33.46
N PRO A 200 4.27 38.59 34.18
CA PRO A 200 4.00 39.97 34.53
C PRO A 200 4.70 40.31 35.85
N ALA A 201 5.52 41.35 35.81
CA ALA A 201 6.11 42.00 36.96
C ALA A 201 5.04 42.67 37.86
N HIS A 202 5.17 42.46 39.17
CA HIS A 202 4.90 43.36 40.30
C HIS A 202 3.82 44.47 40.19
N LYS A 203 2.87 44.50 41.16
CA LYS A 203 2.71 45.60 42.16
C LYS A 203 1.55 45.41 43.18
N HIS A 204 1.92 45.51 44.47
CA HIS A 204 1.32 46.37 45.52
C HIS A 204 -0.12 46.15 46.07
N GLY A 205 -0.24 45.89 47.39
CA GLY A 205 -1.13 46.69 48.28
C GLY A 205 -2.37 46.06 48.97
N LYS A 206 -2.22 45.68 50.25
CA LYS A 206 -2.99 46.08 51.47
C LYS A 206 -4.52 45.75 51.66
N LYS A 207 -4.81 45.28 52.91
CA LYS A 207 -6.07 45.25 53.72
C LYS A 207 -7.06 44.09 53.41
N GLU A 208 -7.81 43.48 54.33
CA GLU A 208 -8.34 43.87 55.64
C GLU A 208 -8.76 42.65 56.50
N LYS A 209 -9.11 42.94 57.76
CA LYS A 209 -9.33 42.11 58.96
C LYS A 209 -10.56 41.18 58.94
N ALA A 210 -10.51 40.11 59.75
CA ALA A 210 -11.58 39.76 60.70
C ALA A 210 -11.10 38.75 61.78
N SER A 211 -11.10 39.18 63.04
CA SER A 211 -11.22 38.30 64.24
C SER A 211 -12.71 38.16 64.59
N PRO A 212 -13.18 37.21 65.45
CA PRO A 212 -12.97 37.37 66.90
C PRO A 212 -13.04 36.11 67.82
N LEU A 213 -12.55 36.31 69.07
CA LEU A 213 -13.03 35.77 70.38
C LEU A 213 -12.88 34.24 70.67
N ARG A 214 -12.59 33.68 71.86
CA ARG A 214 -12.41 34.09 73.29
C ARG A 214 -12.09 32.75 74.04
N ILE A 215 -11.13 32.55 74.98
CA ILE A 215 -11.19 32.67 76.46
C ILE A 215 -10.14 31.71 77.10
N LYS A 216 -9.29 32.26 77.99
CA LYS A 216 -8.77 31.81 79.32
C LYS A 216 -8.24 30.37 79.48
N ARG A 217 -7.18 30.04 80.25
CA ARG A 217 -6.67 30.39 81.61
C ARG A 217 -5.46 29.41 81.76
N HIS A 218 -4.39 29.56 82.54
CA HIS A 218 -4.23 29.91 83.95
C HIS A 218 -2.71 30.01 84.22
N ALA A 219 -2.30 30.91 85.10
CA ALA A 219 -0.98 30.97 85.70
C ALA A 219 -0.96 30.20 87.05
N SER A 220 0.21 29.69 87.45
CA SER A 220 0.71 29.43 88.81
C SER A 220 1.98 28.58 88.70
N HIS A 221 3.05 28.73 89.48
CA HIS A 221 3.51 29.73 90.43
C HIS A 221 5.00 29.46 90.65
#